data_AF-A0A4Z0YL09-F1
#
_entry.id   AF-A0A4Z0YL09-F1
#
_cell.length_a   1.000
_cell.length_b   1.000
_cell.length_c   1.000
_cell.angle_alpha   90.00
_cell.angle_beta   90.00
_cell.angle_gamma   90.00
#
_symmetry.space_group_name_H-M   'P 1'
#
loop_
_entity.id
_entity.type
_entity.pdbx_description
1 polymer ?
#
loop_
_entity_poly.entity_id
_entity_poly.type
_entity_poly.pdbx_seq_one_letter_code
_entity_poly.pdbx_strand_id
1 'polypeptide(L)'
;MQAIANSGSTPDQLGSLHSNGAFVWLDSTNPSAIPVVCIPTTLSGGEYSSFDGATNDDDWRKYSFSGPKMASPILVILDAELSTMTLDKVTAVPQHHSRRRGRAIGAKAAVAAMSGVPVGASHGVGHHLESAGVGHGETSCIPNPAVCKYNYAKQANLARQDAIAKILWRDAHASTVFEEADLGNVMHAIIRVLGLPRTLKEFGIGEDSLDRIAEYSLWDRWVKTNPALLDKESVLEILRMALQGFCTRLYR
;
A
#
# COMPACT_ATOMS: atom_id res chain seq x y z
N MET A 1 3.56 15.21 -15.88
CA MET A 1 4.68 15.22 -16.85
C MET A 1 4.32 14.59 -18.18
N GLN A 2 3.85 13.33 -18.17
CA GLN A 2 3.51 12.61 -19.39
C GLN A 2 2.43 13.34 -20.21
N ALA A 3 1.44 13.93 -19.53
CA ALA A 3 0.46 14.83 -20.13
C ALA A 3 1.12 16.00 -20.89
N ILE A 4 2.02 16.74 -20.25
CA ILE A 4 2.71 17.89 -20.85
C ILE A 4 3.54 17.47 -22.06
N ALA A 5 4.30 16.37 -21.96
CA ALA A 5 5.11 15.84 -23.06
C ALA A 5 4.27 15.43 -24.29
N ASN A 6 2.98 15.12 -24.07
CA ASN A 6 2.04 14.70 -25.11
C ASN A 6 0.97 15.77 -25.40
N SER A 7 1.13 17.00 -24.92
CA SER A 7 0.15 18.10 -25.06
C SER A 7 -1.29 17.73 -24.61
N GLY A 8 -1.41 16.80 -23.66
CA GLY A 8 -2.67 16.39 -23.07
C GLY A 8 -3.15 17.42 -22.04
N SER A 9 -4.35 17.94 -22.23
CA SER A 9 -4.98 18.95 -21.38
C SER A 9 -6.46 18.70 -21.09
N THR A 10 -7.09 17.73 -21.75
CA THR A 10 -8.48 17.32 -21.52
C THR A 10 -8.56 15.92 -20.88
N PRO A 11 -9.65 15.57 -20.18
CA PRO A 11 -9.84 14.23 -19.60
C PRO A 11 -9.64 13.10 -20.61
N ASP A 12 -10.22 13.20 -21.81
CA ASP A 12 -10.06 12.20 -22.88
C ASP A 12 -8.59 12.03 -23.31
N GLN A 13 -7.88 13.15 -23.45
CA GLN A 13 -6.46 13.13 -23.80
C GLN A 13 -5.63 12.48 -22.69
N LEU A 14 -5.94 12.76 -21.43
CA LEU A 14 -5.27 12.12 -20.28
C LEU A 14 -5.60 10.63 -20.20
N GLY A 15 -6.85 10.24 -20.43
CA GLY A 15 -7.28 8.84 -20.49
C GLY A 15 -6.55 8.04 -21.57
N SER A 16 -6.18 8.67 -22.68
CA SER A 16 -5.41 7.98 -23.73
C SER A 16 -3.97 7.62 -23.35
N LEU A 17 -3.45 8.14 -22.22
CA LEU A 17 -2.04 8.00 -21.82
C LEU A 17 -1.79 6.89 -20.79
N HIS A 18 -2.82 6.17 -20.33
CA HIS A 18 -2.68 5.07 -19.37
C HIS A 18 -2.62 3.69 -20.05
N SER A 19 -1.93 2.72 -19.45
CA SER A 19 -1.77 1.38 -20.03
C SER A 19 -2.99 0.45 -19.89
N ASN A 20 -4.20 0.97 -19.60
CA ASN A 20 -5.44 0.19 -19.43
C ASN A 20 -5.29 -0.96 -18.40
N GLY A 21 -4.37 -0.82 -17.45
CA GLY A 21 -4.05 -1.85 -16.44
C GLY A 21 -3.30 -3.08 -16.97
N ALA A 22 -3.03 -3.17 -18.27
CA ALA A 22 -2.28 -4.27 -18.88
C ALA A 22 -0.76 -4.05 -18.76
N PHE A 23 0.03 -5.13 -18.81
CA PHE A 23 1.50 -5.10 -18.90
C PHE A 23 1.97 -4.64 -20.30
N VAL A 24 1.33 -3.61 -20.85
CA VAL A 24 1.59 -3.10 -22.19
C VAL A 24 2.08 -1.66 -22.05
N TRP A 25 3.31 -1.44 -22.49
CA TRP A 25 3.87 -0.11 -22.56
C TRP A 25 3.16 0.68 -23.66
N LEU A 26 2.74 1.90 -23.33
CA LEU A 26 2.24 2.85 -24.33
C LEU A 26 3.43 3.43 -25.09
N ASP A 27 3.84 2.72 -26.13
CA ASP A 27 4.98 3.11 -26.96
C ASP A 27 4.66 4.31 -27.86
N SER A 28 3.37 4.64 -28.04
CA SER A 28 2.89 5.80 -28.80
C SER A 28 3.13 7.15 -28.11
N THR A 29 3.61 7.15 -26.86
CA THR A 29 3.81 8.39 -26.11
C THR A 29 5.16 9.05 -26.41
N ASN A 30 5.20 10.37 -26.37
CA ASN A 30 6.43 11.17 -26.45
C ASN A 30 7.23 11.07 -25.14
N PRO A 31 8.57 11.10 -25.22
CA PRO A 31 9.42 11.12 -24.03
C PRO A 31 9.28 12.42 -23.24
N SER A 32 9.17 12.29 -21.91
CA SER A 32 9.20 13.44 -21.02
C SER A 32 10.62 13.96 -20.86
N ALA A 33 10.93 15.10 -21.48
CA ALA A 33 12.24 15.74 -21.39
C ALA A 33 12.38 16.71 -20.18
N ILE A 34 11.29 16.91 -19.43
CA ILE A 34 11.28 17.85 -18.30
C ILE A 34 12.00 17.20 -17.10
N PRO A 35 13.12 17.77 -16.61
CA PRO A 35 13.79 17.27 -15.42
C PRO A 35 12.91 17.47 -14.19
N VAL A 36 12.81 16.44 -13.34
CA VAL A 36 12.03 16.51 -12.10
C VAL A 36 12.93 16.37 -10.87
N VAL A 37 12.78 17.34 -9.97
CA VAL A 37 13.31 17.27 -8.61
C VAL A 37 12.13 16.96 -7.69
N CYS A 38 12.24 15.89 -6.91
CA CYS A 38 11.22 15.50 -5.94
C CYS A 38 11.70 15.85 -4.52
N ILE A 39 10.87 16.58 -3.78
CA ILE A 39 11.07 16.89 -2.36
C ILE A 39 9.86 16.33 -1.60
N PRO A 40 9.86 15.03 -1.26
CA PRO A 40 8.70 14.39 -0.66
C PRO A 40 8.41 14.93 0.75
N THR A 41 7.17 15.33 0.97
CA THR A 41 6.61 15.63 2.30
C THR A 41 5.91 14.41 2.91
N THR A 42 5.81 13.31 2.15
CA THR A 42 5.31 12.00 2.62
C THR A 42 6.23 10.87 2.19
N LEU A 43 6.26 9.78 2.96
CA LEU A 43 7.11 8.61 2.69
C LEU A 43 6.37 7.53 1.88
N SER A 44 5.79 7.91 0.74
CA SER A 44 4.97 7.02 -0.09
C SER A 44 5.79 6.12 -1.03
N GLY A 45 7.01 6.53 -1.38
CA GLY A 45 7.87 5.82 -2.32
C GLY A 45 7.69 6.19 -3.79
N GLY A 46 6.71 7.04 -4.11
CA GLY A 46 6.50 7.54 -5.48
C GLY A 46 7.69 8.37 -6.00
N GLU A 47 8.52 8.91 -5.10
CA GLU A 47 9.73 9.65 -5.44
C GLU A 47 10.83 8.78 -6.08
N TYR A 48 10.73 7.44 -5.98
CA TYR A 48 11.71 6.50 -6.53
C TYR A 48 11.25 5.79 -7.78
N SER A 49 10.04 6.08 -8.27
CA SER A 49 9.47 5.38 -9.42
C SER A 49 9.29 6.28 -10.64
N SER A 50 9.18 5.65 -11.81
CA SER A 50 8.72 6.27 -13.06
C SER A 50 7.25 5.94 -13.35
N PHE A 51 6.54 5.32 -12.41
CA PHE A 51 5.11 5.04 -12.56
C PHE A 51 4.30 6.04 -11.77
N ASP A 52 3.14 6.39 -12.31
CA ASP A 52 2.17 7.27 -11.66
C ASP A 52 0.79 6.58 -11.66
N GLY A 53 -0.10 7.04 -10.79
CA GLY A 53 -1.44 6.51 -10.66
C GLY A 53 -2.44 7.63 -10.43
N ALA A 54 -3.51 7.65 -11.21
CA ALA A 54 -4.60 8.60 -11.03
C ALA A 54 -5.96 7.90 -11.13
N THR A 55 -6.94 8.42 -10.40
CA THR A 55 -8.33 7.97 -10.48
C THR A 55 -9.06 8.80 -11.53
N ASN A 56 -9.84 8.15 -12.38
CA ASN A 56 -10.75 8.84 -13.30
C ASN A 56 -12.08 9.09 -12.57
N ASP A 57 -12.52 10.35 -12.53
CA ASP A 57 -13.72 10.78 -11.80
C ASP A 57 -15.02 10.26 -12.46
N ASP A 58 -14.99 9.93 -13.75
CA ASP A 58 -16.19 9.47 -14.48
C ASP A 58 -16.53 8.00 -14.19
N ASP A 59 -15.52 7.14 -14.07
CA ASP A 59 -15.70 5.69 -13.89
C ASP A 59 -15.16 5.15 -12.56
N TRP A 60 -14.56 6.03 -11.74
CA TRP A 60 -13.99 5.74 -10.42
C TRP A 60 -12.90 4.67 -10.44
N ARG A 61 -12.26 4.45 -11.60
CA ARG A 61 -11.17 3.48 -11.75
C ARG A 61 -9.81 4.15 -11.58
N LYS A 62 -8.90 3.43 -10.91
CA LYS A 62 -7.51 3.83 -10.81
C LYS A 62 -6.73 3.33 -12.02
N TYR A 63 -6.15 4.28 -12.75
CA TYR A 63 -5.33 4.06 -13.91
C TYR A 63 -3.85 4.23 -13.57
N SER A 64 -3.01 3.37 -14.14
CA SER A 64 -1.56 3.48 -14.03
C SER A 64 -0.97 4.07 -15.30
N PHE A 65 -0.06 5.02 -15.12
CA PHE A 65 0.73 5.63 -16.16
C PHE A 65 2.17 5.14 -15.99
N SER A 66 2.65 4.38 -16.96
CA SER A 66 3.98 3.79 -16.91
C SER A 66 4.51 3.58 -18.32
N GLY A 67 5.79 3.87 -18.55
CA GLY A 67 6.40 3.77 -19.88
C GLY A 67 7.91 3.87 -19.83
N PRO A 68 8.65 3.25 -20.78
CA PRO A 68 10.10 3.45 -20.90
C PRO A 68 10.47 4.91 -21.22
N LYS A 69 9.49 5.68 -21.70
CA LYS A 69 9.59 7.10 -22.08
C LYS A 69 9.17 8.05 -20.96
N MET A 70 8.73 7.54 -19.79
CA MET A 70 8.49 8.35 -18.60
C MET A 70 9.80 8.63 -17.86
N ALA A 71 10.01 9.89 -17.50
CA ALA A 71 11.18 10.29 -16.73
C ALA A 71 10.99 9.98 -15.24
N SER A 72 11.96 9.29 -14.64
CA SER A 72 12.12 9.26 -13.18
C SER A 72 12.64 10.62 -12.69
N PRO A 73 12.38 10.98 -11.41
CA PRO A 73 13.03 12.12 -10.79
C PRO A 73 14.57 12.03 -10.91
N ILE A 74 15.21 13.13 -11.31
CA ILE A 74 16.67 13.22 -11.45
C ILE A 74 17.38 13.49 -10.13
N LEU A 75 16.62 14.01 -9.14
CA LEU A 75 17.08 14.29 -7.79
C LEU A 75 15.93 14.11 -6.83
N VAL A 76 16.17 13.36 -5.75
CA VAL A 76 15.25 13.21 -4.62
C VAL A 76 15.91 13.82 -3.39
N ILE A 77 15.32 14.87 -2.82
CA ILE A 77 15.78 15.51 -1.60
C ILE A 77 14.92 15.03 -0.44
N LEU A 78 15.47 14.11 0.36
CA LEU A 78 14.80 13.60 1.55
C LEU A 78 15.10 14.48 2.75
N ASP A 79 14.13 15.31 3.12
CA ASP A 79 14.18 16.08 4.35
C ASP A 79 13.28 15.44 5.42
N ALA A 80 13.91 14.99 6.52
CA ALA A 80 13.21 14.36 7.64
C ALA A 80 12.28 15.34 8.39
N GLU A 81 12.47 16.65 8.22
CA GLU A 81 11.61 17.69 8.78
C GLU A 81 10.35 17.90 7.92
N LEU A 82 10.48 17.85 6.60
CA LEU A 82 9.35 17.98 5.67
C LEU A 82 8.40 16.77 5.71
N SER A 83 8.88 15.60 6.15
CA SER A 83 8.07 14.38 6.29
C SER A 83 7.27 14.29 7.59
N THR A 84 7.33 15.32 8.45
CA THR A 84 6.64 15.37 9.75
C THR A 84 5.11 15.32 9.61
N MET A 85 4.55 16.00 8.59
CA MET A 85 3.09 16.06 8.36
C MET A 85 2.48 14.72 7.95
N THR A 86 3.26 13.76 7.48
CA THR A 86 2.80 12.38 7.20
C THR A 86 2.22 11.71 8.45
N LEU A 87 2.61 12.18 9.63
CA LEU A 87 2.53 11.39 10.87
C LEU A 87 1.81 12.11 12.02
N ASP A 88 1.16 13.25 11.80
CA ASP A 88 0.37 13.93 12.85
C ASP A 88 -0.83 13.06 13.32
N LYS A 89 -1.29 12.12 12.48
CA LYS A 89 -2.27 11.09 12.86
C LYS A 89 -1.68 9.92 13.68
N VAL A 90 -0.35 9.74 13.70
CA VAL A 90 0.32 8.65 14.43
C VAL A 90 0.72 9.12 15.83
N THR A 91 -0.22 9.04 16.77
CA THR A 91 -0.25 9.81 18.02
C THR A 91 0.61 9.31 19.18
N ALA A 92 1.55 8.36 19.02
CA ALA A 92 2.11 7.66 20.18
C ALA A 92 3.63 7.77 20.44
N VAL A 93 4.43 8.41 19.59
CA VAL A 93 5.91 8.35 19.75
C VAL A 93 6.56 9.73 19.78
N PRO A 94 7.29 10.10 20.86
CA PRO A 94 8.11 11.31 20.90
C PRO A 94 9.03 11.41 19.68
N GLN A 95 8.87 12.47 18.91
CA GLN A 95 9.49 12.62 17.59
C GLN A 95 10.91 13.20 17.66
N HIS A 96 11.88 12.47 18.23
CA HIS A 96 13.29 12.87 18.14
C HIS A 96 13.82 12.80 16.69
N HIS A 97 14.69 13.75 16.31
CA HIS A 97 15.29 13.85 14.97
C HIS A 97 15.94 12.55 14.48
N SER A 98 16.61 11.78 15.36
CA SER A 98 17.21 10.49 15.02
C SER A 98 16.18 9.44 14.60
N ARG A 99 15.01 9.42 15.25
CA ARG A 99 13.88 8.54 14.89
C ARG A 99 13.24 8.97 13.57
N ARG A 100 13.16 10.28 13.29
CA ARG A 100 12.66 10.81 12.00
C ARG A 100 13.55 10.39 10.84
N ARG A 101 14.87 10.54 10.99
CA ARG A 101 15.86 10.10 10.01
C ARG A 101 15.81 8.58 9.77
N GLY A 102 15.72 7.79 10.85
CA GLY A 102 15.59 6.34 10.76
C GLY A 102 14.35 5.90 9.95
N ARG A 103 13.22 6.59 10.10
CA ARG A 103 11.99 6.33 9.32
C ARG A 103 12.18 6.61 7.83
N ALA A 104 12.76 7.76 7.47
CA ALA A 104 13.02 8.10 6.08
C ALA A 104 13.95 7.09 5.41
N ILE A 105 14.99 6.63 6.12
CA ILE A 105 15.89 5.57 5.66
C ILE A 105 15.13 4.24 5.50
N GLY A 106 14.28 3.89 6.46
CA GLY A 106 13.45 2.69 6.41
C GLY A 106 12.48 2.67 5.23
N ALA A 107 11.78 3.79 4.98
CA ALA A 107 10.88 3.92 3.83
C ALA A 107 11.64 3.80 2.51
N LYS A 108 12.79 4.48 2.37
CA LYS A 108 13.66 4.34 1.21
C LYS A 108 14.11 2.89 1.00
N ALA A 109 14.54 2.21 2.07
CA ALA A 109 14.97 0.82 2.01
C ALA A 109 13.83 -0.12 1.61
N ALA A 110 12.62 0.12 2.12
CA ALA A 110 11.42 -0.64 1.75
C ALA A 110 11.10 -0.49 0.25
N VAL A 111 11.11 0.74 -0.28
CA VAL A 111 10.82 0.97 -1.71
C VAL A 111 11.90 0.36 -2.60
N ALA A 112 13.17 0.47 -2.21
CA ALA A 112 14.27 -0.20 -2.92
C ALA A 112 14.06 -1.73 -2.95
N ALA A 113 13.61 -2.33 -1.86
CA ALA A 113 13.33 -3.77 -1.77
C ALA A 113 12.08 -4.20 -2.56
N MET A 114 11.14 -3.29 -2.85
CA MET A 114 9.95 -3.57 -3.67
C MET A 114 10.26 -3.62 -5.17
N SER A 115 11.42 -3.13 -5.60
CA SER A 115 11.81 -3.13 -7.02
C SER A 115 11.92 -4.56 -7.54
N GLY A 116 10.97 -4.96 -8.39
CA GLY A 116 10.88 -6.31 -8.94
C GLY A 116 10.23 -7.36 -8.04
N VAL A 117 9.69 -6.97 -6.87
CA VAL A 117 9.01 -7.88 -5.93
C VAL A 117 7.50 -7.65 -5.97
N PRO A 118 6.69 -8.67 -6.30
CA PRO A 118 5.24 -8.55 -6.25
C PRO A 118 4.70 -8.33 -4.82
N VAL A 119 3.69 -7.47 -4.68
CA VAL A 119 3.18 -7.00 -3.38
C VAL A 119 1.94 -7.75 -2.86
N GLY A 120 1.26 -8.52 -3.72
CA GLY A 120 0.18 -9.42 -3.31
C GLY A 120 -1.17 -8.76 -2.98
N ALA A 121 -2.03 -9.52 -2.30
CA ALA A 121 -3.45 -9.21 -2.17
C ALA A 121 -3.76 -7.98 -1.29
N SER A 122 -2.95 -7.70 -0.27
CA SER A 122 -3.18 -6.52 0.58
C SER A 122 -3.21 -5.23 -0.23
N HIS A 123 -2.31 -5.10 -1.22
CA HIS A 123 -2.22 -3.92 -2.06
C HIS A 123 -3.36 -3.88 -3.10
N GLY A 124 -3.64 -5.03 -3.75
CA GLY A 124 -4.67 -5.09 -4.79
C GLY A 124 -6.11 -4.96 -4.27
N VAL A 125 -6.41 -5.53 -3.09
CA VAL A 125 -7.67 -5.25 -2.38
C VAL A 125 -7.70 -3.78 -1.92
N GLY A 126 -6.55 -3.27 -1.46
CA GLY A 126 -6.42 -1.88 -1.04
C GLY A 126 -6.82 -0.87 -2.11
N HIS A 127 -6.46 -1.08 -3.38
CA HIS A 127 -6.89 -0.22 -4.49
C HIS A 127 -8.41 -0.09 -4.61
N HIS A 128 -9.16 -1.15 -4.29
CA HIS A 128 -10.62 -1.13 -4.34
C HIS A 128 -11.26 -0.51 -3.09
N LEU A 129 -10.51 -0.41 -2.00
CA LEU A 129 -10.92 0.37 -0.83
C LEU A 129 -10.72 1.88 -1.05
N GLU A 130 -9.81 2.29 -1.94
CA GLU A 130 -9.61 3.72 -2.26
C GLU A 130 -10.87 4.35 -2.87
N SER A 131 -11.56 3.63 -3.76
CA SER A 131 -12.82 4.11 -4.34
C SER A 131 -13.96 4.20 -3.32
N ALA A 132 -13.79 3.60 -2.14
CA ALA A 132 -14.68 3.75 -0.98
C ALA A 132 -14.22 4.85 0.00
N GLY A 133 -13.24 5.69 -0.37
CA GLY A 133 -12.79 6.84 0.42
C GLY A 133 -11.68 6.55 1.43
N VAL A 134 -11.05 5.38 1.38
CA VAL A 134 -9.93 5.01 2.25
C VAL A 134 -8.61 5.53 1.67
N GLY A 135 -7.77 6.24 2.45
CA GLY A 135 -6.49 6.74 1.93
C GLY A 135 -5.50 5.60 1.63
N HIS A 136 -4.66 5.73 0.60
CA HIS A 136 -3.75 4.64 0.13
C HIS A 136 -2.85 4.02 1.22
N GLY A 137 -2.36 4.82 2.18
CA GLY A 137 -1.60 4.28 3.32
C GLY A 137 -2.47 3.50 4.31
N GLU A 138 -3.72 3.93 4.48
CA GLU A 138 -4.73 3.30 5.36
C GLU A 138 -5.25 2.00 4.74
N THR A 139 -5.36 1.93 3.41
CA THR A 139 -5.82 0.73 2.68
C THR A 139 -4.86 -0.45 2.81
N SER A 140 -3.59 -0.23 3.13
CA SER A 140 -2.66 -1.33 3.45
C SER A 140 -2.73 -1.75 4.92
N CYS A 141 -3.20 -0.89 5.82
CA CYS A 141 -3.31 -1.21 7.24
C CYS A 141 -4.44 -2.20 7.51
N ILE A 142 -5.59 -2.05 6.84
CA ILE A 142 -6.79 -2.83 7.12
C ILE A 142 -6.69 -4.30 6.63
N PRO A 143 -6.39 -4.59 5.36
CA PRO A 143 -6.38 -5.96 4.85
C PRO A 143 -5.08 -6.72 5.15
N ASN A 144 -3.93 -6.05 5.37
CA ASN A 144 -2.64 -6.74 5.51
C ASN A 144 -2.63 -7.81 6.62
N PRO A 145 -3.10 -7.53 7.86
CA PRO A 145 -3.19 -8.56 8.89
C PRO A 145 -4.04 -9.78 8.49
N ALA A 146 -5.16 -9.55 7.79
CA ALA A 146 -6.04 -10.60 7.29
C ALA A 146 -5.39 -11.43 6.18
N VAL A 147 -4.69 -10.77 5.25
CA VAL A 147 -3.95 -11.43 4.17
C VAL A 147 -2.81 -12.29 4.72
N CYS A 148 -2.07 -11.82 5.72
CA CYS A 148 -1.04 -12.63 6.40
C CYS A 148 -1.65 -13.92 6.98
N LYS A 149 -2.76 -13.81 7.72
CA LYS A 149 -3.45 -14.96 8.31
C LYS A 149 -4.01 -15.92 7.26
N TYR A 150 -4.66 -15.39 6.23
CA TYR A 150 -5.17 -16.20 5.12
C TYR A 150 -4.03 -17.00 4.46
N ASN A 151 -2.94 -16.32 4.09
CA ASN A 151 -1.79 -16.98 3.46
C ASN A 151 -1.20 -18.07 4.36
N TYR A 152 -1.08 -17.79 5.67
CA TYR A 152 -0.59 -18.76 6.64
C TYR A 152 -1.53 -19.97 6.78
N ALA A 153 -2.84 -19.74 6.85
CA ALA A 153 -3.85 -20.79 6.91
C ALA A 153 -3.85 -21.69 5.66
N LYS A 154 -3.55 -21.12 4.48
CA LYS A 154 -3.35 -21.86 3.23
C LYS A 154 -1.96 -22.47 3.09
N GLN A 155 -1.13 -22.46 4.13
CA GLN A 155 0.24 -22.98 4.13
C GLN A 155 1.15 -22.31 3.08
N ALA A 156 0.81 -21.10 2.65
CA ALA A 156 1.64 -20.29 1.77
C ALA A 156 2.66 -19.49 2.61
N ASN A 157 3.84 -19.25 2.03
CA ASN A 157 4.91 -18.37 2.54
C ASN A 157 5.28 -18.43 4.05
N LEU A 158 4.98 -19.55 4.74
CA LEU A 158 5.17 -19.76 6.18
C LEU A 158 6.55 -19.30 6.68
N ALA A 159 7.63 -19.87 6.11
CA ALA A 159 9.00 -19.55 6.52
C ALA A 159 9.35 -18.06 6.39
N ARG A 160 8.77 -17.35 5.40
CA ARG A 160 8.96 -15.90 5.24
C ARG A 160 8.20 -15.12 6.31
N GLN A 161 6.97 -15.52 6.61
CA GLN A 161 6.19 -14.88 7.68
C GLN A 161 6.83 -15.09 9.05
N ASP A 162 7.28 -16.32 9.34
CA ASP A 162 7.95 -16.67 10.60
C ASP A 162 9.26 -15.90 10.77
N ALA A 163 10.03 -15.73 9.69
CA ALA A 163 11.26 -14.93 9.72
C ALA A 163 10.98 -13.46 10.07
N ILE A 164 9.94 -12.86 9.48
CA ILE A 164 9.56 -11.47 9.76
C ILE A 164 9.03 -11.33 11.19
N ALA A 165 8.13 -12.23 11.62
CA ALA A 165 7.62 -12.24 12.98
C ALA A 165 8.77 -12.34 13.98
N LYS A 166 9.72 -13.26 13.77
CA LYS A 166 10.91 -13.42 14.61
C LYS A 166 11.79 -12.17 14.65
N ILE A 167 11.93 -11.44 13.54
CA ILE A 167 12.67 -10.16 13.52
C ILE A 167 11.96 -9.11 14.37
N LEU A 168 10.64 -8.98 14.22
CA LEU A 168 9.83 -8.03 15.00
C LEU A 168 9.85 -8.39 16.50
N TRP A 169 9.87 -9.68 16.83
CA TRP A 169 9.98 -10.19 18.20
C TRP A 169 11.34 -9.98 18.86
N ARG A 170 12.39 -9.66 18.10
CA ARG A 170 13.70 -9.30 18.69
C ARG A 170 13.71 -7.91 19.30
N ASP A 171 12.73 -7.06 19.01
CA ASP A 171 12.61 -5.77 19.66
C ASP A 171 12.18 -5.97 21.12
N ALA A 172 12.98 -5.47 22.06
CA ALA A 172 12.71 -5.60 23.49
C ALA A 172 11.39 -4.95 23.92
N HIS A 173 10.85 -4.02 23.12
CA HIS A 173 9.56 -3.39 23.35
C HIS A 173 8.39 -4.24 22.85
N ALA A 174 8.59 -5.18 21.93
CA ALA A 174 7.51 -5.99 21.35
C ALA A 174 6.69 -6.73 22.44
N SER A 175 7.38 -7.35 23.39
CA SER A 175 6.76 -8.07 24.52
C SER A 175 6.00 -7.16 25.49
N THR A 176 6.32 -5.85 25.53
CA THR A 176 5.56 -4.87 26.33
C THR A 176 4.28 -4.42 25.65
N VAL A 177 4.16 -4.65 24.34
CA VAL A 177 3.03 -4.20 23.54
C VAL A 177 2.07 -5.36 23.27
N PHE A 178 2.54 -6.55 22.93
CA PHE A 178 1.68 -7.71 22.59
C PHE A 178 2.31 -9.06 22.98
N GLU A 179 1.47 -10.09 23.14
CA GLU A 179 1.89 -11.49 23.37
C GLU A 179 2.41 -12.16 22.10
N GLU A 180 3.25 -13.19 22.25
CA GLU A 180 3.78 -13.97 21.12
C GLU A 180 2.65 -14.44 20.21
N ALA A 181 2.74 -14.08 18.93
CA ALA A 181 1.65 -14.24 17.97
C ALA A 181 2.16 -14.38 16.54
N ASP A 182 1.29 -14.90 15.67
CA ASP A 182 1.50 -14.92 14.22
C ASP A 182 1.67 -13.51 13.64
N LEU A 183 2.30 -13.44 12.46
CA LEU A 183 2.61 -12.16 11.80
C LEU A 183 1.38 -11.26 11.63
N GLY A 184 0.20 -11.82 11.33
CA GLY A 184 -1.03 -11.02 11.18
C GLY A 184 -1.40 -10.30 12.47
N ASN A 185 -1.35 -11.00 13.61
CA ASN A 185 -1.58 -10.40 14.92
C ASN A 185 -0.51 -9.36 15.29
N VAL A 186 0.76 -9.63 14.97
CA VAL A 186 1.86 -8.67 15.18
C VAL A 186 1.61 -7.39 14.39
N MET A 187 1.29 -7.49 13.10
CA MET A 187 0.98 -6.34 12.26
C MET A 187 -0.23 -5.57 12.79
N HIS A 188 -1.30 -6.26 13.18
CA HIS A 188 -2.48 -5.62 13.77
C HIS A 188 -2.17 -4.86 15.06
N ALA A 189 -1.29 -5.39 15.92
CA ALA A 189 -0.85 -4.71 17.14
C ALA A 189 -0.01 -3.46 16.83
N ILE A 190 0.92 -3.53 15.88
CA ILE A 190 1.72 -2.38 15.44
C ILE A 190 0.81 -1.27 14.90
N ILE A 191 -0.13 -1.60 14.00
CA ILE A 191 -1.08 -0.64 13.42
C ILE A 191 -1.90 0.04 14.54
N ARG A 192 -2.31 -0.72 15.57
CA ARG A 192 -3.03 -0.19 16.72
C ARG A 192 -2.20 0.82 17.52
N VAL A 193 -0.94 0.50 17.82
CA VAL A 193 -0.03 1.41 18.53
C VAL A 193 0.21 2.69 17.74
N LEU A 194 0.27 2.57 16.41
CA LEU A 194 0.42 3.72 15.54
C LEU A 194 -0.86 4.56 15.41
N GLY A 195 -1.99 4.17 16.02
CA GLY A 195 -3.25 4.90 15.90
C GLY A 195 -3.85 4.87 14.48
N LEU A 196 -3.44 3.90 13.67
CA LEU A 196 -3.90 3.73 12.30
C LEU A 196 -5.17 2.85 12.24
N PRO A 197 -5.98 3.00 11.20
CA PRO A 197 -7.22 2.22 11.07
C PRO A 197 -6.93 0.74 10.88
N ARG A 198 -7.82 -0.10 11.42
CA ARG A 198 -7.65 -1.55 11.48
C ARG A 198 -8.83 -2.33 10.92
N THR A 199 -9.96 -1.67 10.72
CA THR A 199 -11.21 -2.32 10.30
C THR A 199 -11.90 -1.54 9.19
N LEU A 200 -12.61 -2.27 8.34
CA LEU A 200 -13.47 -1.68 7.30
C LEU A 200 -14.59 -0.81 7.90
N LYS A 201 -15.04 -1.11 9.12
CA LYS A 201 -16.09 -0.38 9.84
C LYS A 201 -15.72 1.08 10.12
N GLU A 202 -14.43 1.38 10.30
CA GLU A 202 -13.94 2.74 10.53
C GLU A 202 -14.19 3.68 9.33
N PHE A 203 -14.47 3.10 8.15
CA PHE A 203 -14.81 3.81 6.92
C PHE A 203 -16.27 3.59 6.49
N GLY A 204 -17.12 3.04 7.36
CA GLY A 204 -18.52 2.77 7.05
C GLY A 204 -18.75 1.65 6.04
N ILE A 205 -17.74 0.82 5.76
CA ILE A 205 -17.85 -0.31 4.83
C ILE A 205 -18.42 -1.52 5.59
N GLY A 206 -19.58 -1.99 5.16
CA GLY A 206 -20.31 -3.13 5.74
C GLY A 206 -20.30 -4.39 4.87
N GLU A 207 -20.99 -5.43 5.35
CA GLU A 207 -21.12 -6.73 4.65
C GLU A 207 -21.75 -6.57 3.24
N ASP A 208 -22.66 -5.61 3.09
CA ASP A 208 -23.36 -5.25 1.85
C ASP A 208 -22.43 -4.81 0.71
N SER A 209 -21.24 -4.30 1.05
CA SER A 209 -20.26 -3.83 0.08
C SER A 209 -19.20 -4.89 -0.28
N LEU A 210 -19.06 -5.96 0.52
CA LEU A 210 -17.93 -6.88 0.40
C LEU A 210 -17.96 -7.69 -0.90
N ASP A 211 -19.13 -8.12 -1.34
CA ASP A 211 -19.28 -8.93 -2.56
C ASP A 211 -18.72 -8.20 -3.79
N ARG A 212 -19.08 -6.93 -3.93
CA ARG A 212 -18.62 -6.05 -4.99
C ARG A 212 -17.11 -5.77 -4.90
N ILE A 213 -16.60 -5.50 -3.70
CA ILE A 213 -15.16 -5.27 -3.47
C ILE A 213 -14.36 -6.53 -3.83
N ALA A 214 -14.84 -7.71 -3.43
CA ALA A 214 -14.18 -8.98 -3.71
C ALA A 214 -14.11 -9.27 -5.21
N GLU A 215 -15.22 -9.08 -5.92
CA GLU A 215 -15.30 -9.32 -7.37
C GLU A 215 -14.33 -8.44 -8.15
N TYR A 216 -14.32 -7.13 -7.89
CA TYR A 216 -13.42 -6.22 -8.59
C TYR A 216 -11.96 -6.39 -8.16
N SER A 217 -11.69 -6.77 -6.90
CA SER A 217 -10.32 -7.03 -6.44
C SER A 217 -9.60 -8.09 -7.27
N LEU A 218 -10.31 -9.09 -7.81
CA LEU A 218 -9.71 -10.13 -8.66
C LEU A 218 -9.19 -9.59 -10.00
N TRP A 219 -9.66 -8.41 -10.42
CA TRP A 219 -9.19 -7.77 -11.64
C TRP A 219 -7.83 -7.10 -11.41
N ASP A 220 -7.52 -6.77 -10.15
CA ASP A 220 -6.24 -6.19 -9.78
C ASP A 220 -5.09 -7.17 -10.01
N ARG A 221 -4.04 -6.70 -10.67
CA ARG A 221 -2.87 -7.51 -11.00
C ARG A 221 -2.15 -8.03 -9.75
N TRP A 222 -2.16 -7.29 -8.65
CA TRP A 222 -1.42 -7.64 -7.45
C TRP A 222 -2.08 -8.78 -6.68
N VAL A 223 -3.41 -8.89 -6.73
CA VAL A 223 -4.14 -10.05 -6.18
C VAL A 223 -3.67 -11.35 -6.82
N LYS A 224 -3.39 -11.34 -8.14
CA LYS A 224 -2.89 -12.51 -8.89
C LYS A 224 -1.46 -12.94 -8.50
N THR A 225 -0.72 -12.06 -7.82
CA THR A 225 0.65 -12.34 -7.37
C THR A 225 0.73 -12.80 -5.91
N ASN A 226 -0.42 -12.94 -5.25
CA ASN A 226 -0.49 -13.35 -3.86
C ASN A 226 0.08 -14.78 -3.67
N PRO A 227 0.81 -15.06 -2.56
CA PRO A 227 1.40 -16.37 -2.34
C PRO A 227 0.40 -17.53 -2.32
N ALA A 228 -0.78 -17.33 -1.75
CA ALA A 228 -1.90 -18.24 -1.90
C ALA A 228 -2.75 -17.81 -3.10
N LEU A 229 -3.21 -18.76 -3.91
CA LEU A 229 -4.16 -18.50 -4.98
C LEU A 229 -5.47 -17.97 -4.40
N LEU A 230 -6.06 -16.97 -5.05
CA LEU A 230 -7.27 -16.30 -4.59
C LEU A 230 -8.38 -16.37 -5.64
N ASP A 231 -9.55 -16.81 -5.20
CA ASP A 231 -10.83 -16.65 -5.88
C ASP A 231 -11.72 -15.65 -5.10
N LYS A 232 -12.96 -15.43 -5.57
CA LYS A 232 -13.89 -14.47 -4.96
C LYS A 232 -14.17 -14.81 -3.49
N GLU A 233 -14.38 -16.09 -3.18
CA GLU A 233 -14.64 -16.56 -1.81
C GLU A 233 -13.43 -16.34 -0.90
N SER A 234 -12.23 -16.56 -1.40
CA SER A 234 -10.99 -16.27 -0.67
C SER A 234 -10.86 -14.78 -0.32
N VAL A 235 -11.18 -13.89 -1.26
CA VAL A 235 -11.16 -12.44 -1.00
C VAL A 235 -12.27 -12.05 -0.03
N LEU A 236 -13.46 -12.65 -0.12
CA LEU A 236 -14.54 -12.46 0.84
C LEU A 236 -14.14 -12.89 2.26
N GLU A 237 -13.43 -14.02 2.39
CA GLU A 237 -12.89 -14.48 3.68
C GLU A 237 -11.94 -13.44 4.28
N ILE A 238 -11.01 -12.91 3.47
CA ILE A 238 -10.08 -11.85 3.88
C ILE A 238 -10.84 -10.58 4.29
N LEU A 239 -11.81 -10.15 3.49
CA LEU A 239 -12.60 -8.94 3.77
C LEU A 239 -13.46 -9.09 5.03
N ARG A 240 -14.04 -10.27 5.28
CA ARG A 240 -14.79 -10.56 6.52
C ARG A 240 -13.89 -10.53 7.75
N MET A 241 -12.67 -11.07 7.66
CA MET A 241 -11.67 -10.92 8.72
C MET A 241 -11.34 -9.44 8.97
N ALA A 242 -11.14 -8.65 7.92
CA ALA A 242 -10.88 -7.22 8.02
C ALA A 242 -12.09 -6.41 8.52
N LEU A 243 -13.31 -6.88 8.30
CA LEU A 243 -14.54 -6.29 8.84
C LEU A 243 -14.72 -6.57 10.34
N GLN A 244 -14.41 -7.79 10.78
CA GLN A 244 -14.52 -8.20 12.18
C GLN A 244 -13.39 -7.58 13.03
N GLY A 245 -12.19 -7.48 12.47
CA GLY A 245 -10.98 -7.09 13.19
C GLY A 245 -10.39 -8.25 14.02
N PHE A 246 -9.18 -8.05 14.55
CA PHE A 246 -8.49 -9.07 15.34
C PHE A 246 -8.51 -8.72 16.83
N CYS A 247 -8.74 -9.73 17.66
CA CYS A 247 -8.59 -9.57 19.11
C CYS A 247 -7.12 -9.75 19.47
N THR A 248 -6.39 -8.65 19.71
CA THR A 248 -5.08 -8.69 20.35
C THR A 248 -5.24 -8.25 21.82
N ARG A 249 -4.97 -9.17 22.75
CA ARG A 249 -4.74 -8.79 24.15
C ARG A 249 -3.42 -8.02 24.18
N LEU A 250 -3.48 -6.70 24.39
CA LEU A 250 -2.29 -5.92 24.72
C LEU A 250 -2.04 -6.04 26.23
N TYR A 251 -0.78 -6.03 26.63
CA TYR A 251 -0.44 -5.66 28.00
C TYR A 251 -0.72 -4.15 28.16
N ARG A 252 -1.33 -3.78 29.29
CA ARG A 252 -1.59 -2.39 29.66
C ARG A 252 -0.31 -1.71 30.12
#